data_AF-A0A183HI32-F1
#
_entry.id   AF-A0A183HI32-F1
#
_cell.length_a   1.000
_cell.length_b   1.000
_cell.length_c   1.000
_cell.angle_alpha   90.00
_cell.angle_beta   90.00
_cell.angle_gamma   90.00
#
_symmetry.space_group_name_H-M   'P 1'
#
loop_
_entity.id
_entity.type
_entity.pdbx_description
1 polymer ?
#
loop_
_entity_poly.entity_id
_entity_poly.type
_entity_poly.pdbx_seq_one_letter_code
_entity_poly.pdbx_strand_id
1 'polypeptide(L)'
;MASLFQLARLPAFSDIAKKVTSNVNFGNWILLDNPELNVPIIWDDDDKLTKIGRCINELLVIHAFRPDRLLASSHRVVAAVFGDEFMQKDQVVNLREIVENEVNANRPILLSSAIGFDASGKVEDLAVEIGREITPIAIGSAEGFSQADAVLNSASKSGRWILLKNVHLAPSWLAQLEKRLHSLKPHPQFRLLLTAEIHPKLPPQVLRASRIVVYEPATGLKANLLRSLCSLAPQRITKSPVERSRLYFLVCWLHAIVQERMRYIPLGWANSYEFSDADLRVACDTLDASVDAVAMGRANISPEKLPWHTLRCLLSQCIYGGKIDNGFDQVLIFEKLKTDYFCFFLYILLFLINENVCRTLQLYIVEQNSTHEM
;
A
#
# COMPACT_ATOMS: atom_id res chain seq x y z
N MET A 1 -21.90 18.73 -19.52
CA MET A 1 -22.80 19.89 -19.76
C MET A 1 -23.11 20.65 -18.48
N ALA A 2 -23.63 20.04 -17.41
CA ALA A 2 -23.93 20.74 -16.16
C ALA A 2 -22.72 21.49 -15.55
N SER A 3 -21.54 20.86 -15.54
CA SER A 3 -20.30 21.45 -15.00
C SER A 3 -19.83 22.69 -15.77
N LEU A 4 -20.06 22.74 -17.09
CA LEU A 4 -19.72 23.90 -17.93
C LEU A 4 -20.61 25.10 -17.61
N PHE A 5 -21.92 24.88 -17.45
CA PHE A 5 -22.85 25.94 -17.05
C PHE A 5 -22.55 26.47 -15.66
N GLN A 6 -22.10 25.62 -14.73
CA GLN A 6 -21.67 26.05 -13.41
C GLN A 6 -20.39 26.89 -13.49
N LEU A 7 -19.42 26.46 -14.30
CA LEU A 7 -18.17 27.20 -14.51
C LEU A 7 -18.43 28.59 -15.10
N ALA A 8 -19.33 28.70 -16.07
CA ALA A 8 -19.71 29.98 -16.70
C ALA A 8 -20.38 30.99 -15.74
N ARG A 9 -20.82 30.57 -14.54
CA ARG A 9 -21.33 31.50 -13.51
C ARG A 9 -20.22 32.28 -12.82
N LEU A 10 -18.98 31.84 -12.93
CA LEU A 10 -17.84 32.53 -12.34
C LEU A 10 -17.45 33.72 -13.23
N PRO A 11 -17.15 34.91 -12.65
CA PRO A 11 -16.81 36.09 -13.42
C PRO A 11 -15.65 35.88 -14.39
N ALA A 12 -14.64 35.10 -14.00
CA ALA A 12 -13.47 34.80 -14.83
C ALA A 12 -13.77 33.88 -16.01
N PHE A 13 -14.97 33.28 -16.10
CA PHE A 13 -15.33 32.27 -17.10
C PHE A 13 -16.63 32.63 -17.86
N SER A 14 -17.06 33.89 -17.82
CA SER A 14 -18.34 34.32 -18.43
C SER A 14 -18.42 34.05 -19.94
N ASP A 15 -17.31 34.16 -20.66
CA ASP A 15 -17.23 33.93 -22.11
C ASP A 15 -16.64 32.57 -22.51
N ILE A 16 -16.70 31.57 -21.61
CA ILE A 16 -16.07 30.26 -21.81
C ILE A 16 -16.50 29.56 -23.11
N ALA A 17 -17.78 29.64 -23.49
CA ALA A 17 -18.28 29.00 -24.71
C ALA A 17 -17.61 29.58 -25.97
N LYS A 18 -17.46 30.91 -26.04
CA LYS A 18 -16.77 31.58 -27.16
C LYS A 18 -15.30 31.19 -27.19
N LYS A 19 -14.62 31.21 -26.02
CA LYS A 19 -13.20 30.87 -25.91
C LYS A 19 -12.91 29.44 -26.33
N VAL A 20 -13.75 28.50 -25.93
CA VAL A 20 -13.66 27.09 -26.35
C VAL A 20 -13.84 26.95 -27.86
N THR A 21 -14.86 27.59 -28.45
CA THR A 21 -15.08 27.52 -29.90
C THR A 21 -14.00 28.23 -30.71
N SER A 22 -13.41 29.31 -30.19
CA SER A 22 -12.30 30.02 -30.85
C SER A 22 -10.97 29.27 -30.79
N ASN A 23 -10.79 28.37 -29.83
CA ASN A 23 -9.56 27.63 -29.65
C ASN A 23 -9.58 26.33 -30.48
N VAL A 24 -8.95 26.40 -31.66
CA VAL A 24 -8.86 25.29 -32.63
C VAL A 24 -8.24 24.02 -32.03
N ASN A 25 -7.33 24.17 -31.06
CA ASN A 25 -6.63 23.04 -30.44
C ASN A 25 -7.35 22.48 -29.21
N PHE A 26 -8.47 23.07 -28.79
CA PHE A 26 -9.18 22.63 -27.59
C PHE A 26 -9.69 21.18 -27.72
N GLY A 27 -10.16 20.80 -28.92
CA GLY A 27 -10.55 19.42 -29.20
C GLY A 27 -9.40 18.43 -29.04
N ASN A 28 -8.21 18.79 -29.54
CA ASN A 28 -7.01 17.96 -29.38
C ASN A 28 -6.58 17.86 -27.91
N TRP A 29 -6.69 18.95 -27.15
CA TRP A 29 -6.39 18.96 -25.72
C TRP A 29 -7.29 18.01 -24.93
N ILE A 30 -8.59 17.96 -25.23
CA ILE A 30 -9.53 17.03 -24.58
C ILE A 30 -9.10 15.57 -24.81
N LEU A 31 -8.47 15.26 -25.94
CA LEU A 31 -8.06 13.90 -26.30
C LEU A 31 -6.67 13.51 -25.74
N LEU A 32 -5.93 14.44 -25.15
CA LEU A 32 -4.61 14.12 -24.58
C LEU A 32 -4.74 13.15 -23.42
N ASP A 33 -3.73 12.30 -23.22
CA ASP A 33 -3.71 11.43 -22.05
C ASP A 33 -3.58 12.26 -20.78
N ASN A 34 -2.63 13.22 -20.72
CA ASN A 34 -2.31 14.06 -19.55
C ASN A 34 -2.67 15.55 -19.79
N PRO A 35 -3.94 15.91 -19.99
CA PRO A 35 -4.38 17.27 -20.28
C PRO A 35 -4.08 18.27 -19.16
N GLU A 36 -3.96 17.81 -17.92
CA GLU A 36 -3.66 18.62 -16.73
C GLU A 36 -2.28 19.27 -16.77
N LEU A 37 -1.37 18.77 -17.61
CA LEU A 37 -0.04 19.35 -17.76
C LEU A 37 -0.04 20.63 -18.60
N ASN A 38 -0.97 20.73 -19.55
CA ASN A 38 -1.03 21.80 -20.56
C ASN A 38 -2.46 22.30 -20.75
N VAL A 39 -3.07 22.81 -19.67
CA VAL A 39 -4.46 23.29 -19.70
C VAL A 39 -4.56 24.60 -20.51
N PRO A 40 -5.45 24.69 -21.50
CA PRO A 40 -5.63 25.91 -22.27
C PRO A 40 -6.26 27.00 -21.39
N ILE A 41 -5.73 28.22 -21.53
CA ILE A 41 -6.27 29.40 -20.85
C ILE A 41 -7.60 29.77 -21.50
N ILE A 42 -8.69 29.48 -20.80
CA ILE A 42 -10.07 29.80 -21.23
C ILE A 42 -10.80 30.71 -20.23
N TRP A 43 -10.07 31.29 -19.28
CA TRP A 43 -10.54 32.31 -18.34
C TRP A 43 -10.05 33.70 -18.74
N ASP A 44 -10.63 34.73 -18.14
CA ASP A 44 -10.26 36.14 -18.27
C ASP A 44 -9.23 36.55 -17.20
N ASP A 45 -8.56 37.69 -17.44
CA ASP A 45 -7.64 38.31 -16.47
C ASP A 45 -6.46 37.42 -16.01
N ASP A 46 -5.96 36.53 -16.88
CA ASP A 46 -4.88 35.59 -16.53
C ASP A 46 -3.60 36.31 -16.06
N ASP A 47 -3.28 37.48 -16.63
CA ASP A 47 -2.11 38.29 -16.24
C ASP A 47 -2.18 38.80 -14.79
N LYS A 48 -3.38 38.87 -14.20
CA LYS A 48 -3.60 39.31 -12.81
C LYS A 48 -3.53 38.15 -11.82
N LEU A 49 -3.45 36.91 -12.29
CA LEU A 49 -3.48 35.72 -11.43
C LEU A 49 -2.10 35.43 -10.84
N THR A 50 -2.09 35.04 -9.58
CA THR A 50 -0.94 34.39 -8.98
C THR A 50 -0.76 32.99 -9.59
N LYS A 51 0.44 32.41 -9.43
CA LYS A 51 0.69 31.01 -9.82
C LYS A 51 -0.35 30.04 -9.25
N ILE A 52 -0.74 30.22 -7.98
CA ILE A 52 -1.77 29.41 -7.32
C ILE A 52 -3.14 29.67 -7.94
N GLY A 53 -3.50 30.94 -8.17
CA GLY A 53 -4.75 31.31 -8.83
C GLY A 53 -4.89 30.70 -10.23
N ARG A 54 -3.79 30.68 -11.00
CA ARG A 54 -3.74 29.99 -12.29
C ARG A 54 -4.00 28.49 -12.13
N CYS A 55 -3.31 27.79 -11.21
CA CYS A 55 -3.55 26.36 -10.98
C CYS A 55 -4.99 26.05 -10.54
N ILE A 56 -5.64 26.92 -9.77
CA ILE A 56 -7.06 26.77 -9.41
C ILE A 56 -7.95 26.90 -10.65
N ASN A 57 -7.69 27.88 -11.52
CA ASN A 57 -8.44 28.00 -12.77
C ASN A 57 -8.21 26.81 -13.69
N GLU A 58 -6.98 26.31 -13.80
CA GLU A 58 -6.66 25.06 -14.51
C GLU A 58 -7.47 23.87 -13.96
N LEU A 59 -7.57 23.73 -12.63
CA LEU A 59 -8.37 22.70 -11.97
C LEU A 59 -9.85 22.81 -12.31
N LEU A 60 -10.40 24.02 -12.34
CA LEU A 60 -11.80 24.25 -12.70
C LEU A 60 -12.09 23.86 -14.16
N VAL A 61 -11.14 24.13 -15.08
CA VAL A 61 -11.24 23.70 -16.47
C VAL A 61 -11.18 22.17 -16.58
N ILE A 62 -10.25 21.52 -15.88
CA ILE A 62 -10.17 20.06 -15.83
C ILE A 62 -11.46 19.45 -15.26
N HIS A 63 -12.00 19.99 -14.16
CA HIS A 63 -13.27 19.53 -13.59
C HIS A 63 -14.43 19.61 -14.59
N ALA A 64 -14.47 20.65 -15.42
CA ALA A 64 -15.55 20.84 -16.39
C ALA A 64 -15.44 19.94 -17.65
N PHE A 65 -14.22 19.66 -18.11
CA PHE A 65 -13.99 18.99 -19.42
C PHE A 65 -13.34 17.60 -19.33
N ARG A 66 -12.51 17.35 -18.32
CA ARG A 66 -11.77 16.09 -18.10
C ARG A 66 -11.81 15.68 -16.62
N PRO A 67 -13.00 15.37 -16.08
CA PRO A 67 -13.16 15.06 -14.65
C PRO A 67 -12.37 13.81 -14.22
N ASP A 68 -12.01 12.94 -15.15
CA ASP A 68 -11.11 11.80 -14.94
C ASP A 68 -9.70 12.22 -14.49
N ARG A 69 -9.27 13.43 -14.83
CA ARG A 69 -7.96 14.01 -14.44
C ARG A 69 -8.02 14.96 -13.24
N LEU A 70 -9.16 15.04 -12.56
CA LEU A 70 -9.36 15.93 -11.42
C LEU A 70 -8.34 15.70 -10.30
N LEU A 71 -8.02 14.44 -10.00
CA LEU A 71 -7.06 14.09 -8.95
C LEU A 71 -5.65 14.58 -9.30
N ALA A 72 -5.20 14.34 -10.53
CA ALA A 72 -3.90 14.78 -11.02
C ALA A 72 -3.77 16.31 -11.04
N SER A 73 -4.83 17.01 -11.44
CA SER A 73 -4.88 18.47 -11.39
C SER A 73 -4.91 19.01 -9.95
N SER A 74 -5.63 18.35 -9.05
CA SER A 74 -5.65 18.71 -7.61
C SER A 74 -4.26 18.59 -6.99
N HIS A 75 -3.50 17.55 -7.34
CA HIS A 75 -2.12 17.39 -6.89
C HIS A 75 -1.22 18.56 -7.31
N ARG A 76 -1.43 19.11 -8.52
CA ARG A 76 -0.68 20.29 -9.00
C ARG A 76 -0.99 21.54 -8.17
N VAL A 77 -2.25 21.73 -7.76
CA VAL A 77 -2.63 22.84 -6.86
C VAL A 77 -1.93 22.70 -5.52
N VAL A 78 -1.96 21.49 -4.93
CA VAL A 78 -1.28 21.21 -3.65
C VAL A 78 0.22 21.45 -3.77
N ALA A 79 0.85 20.96 -4.83
CA ALA A 79 2.28 21.17 -5.10
C ALA A 79 2.62 22.66 -5.30
N ALA A 80 1.74 23.43 -5.94
CA ALA A 80 1.93 24.87 -6.12
C ALA A 80 1.87 25.65 -4.78
N VAL A 81 1.13 25.15 -3.79
CA VAL A 81 0.98 25.79 -2.46
C VAL A 81 2.07 25.32 -1.49
N PHE A 82 2.31 24.02 -1.40
CA PHE A 82 3.15 23.40 -0.36
C PHE A 82 4.48 22.83 -0.86
N GLY A 83 4.72 22.85 -2.17
CA GLY A 83 5.88 22.25 -2.83
C GLY A 83 5.63 20.82 -3.31
N ASP A 84 6.40 20.38 -4.30
CA ASP A 84 6.24 19.08 -4.96
C ASP A 84 6.47 17.89 -4.00
N GLU A 85 7.26 18.08 -2.94
CA GLU A 85 7.59 17.04 -1.96
C GLU A 85 6.51 16.84 -0.89
N PHE A 86 5.55 17.75 -0.75
CA PHE A 86 4.57 17.72 0.33
C PHE A 86 3.76 16.41 0.36
N MET A 87 3.28 15.99 -0.82
CA MET A 87 2.54 14.74 -1.00
C MET A 87 3.45 13.54 -1.31
N GLN A 88 4.73 13.76 -1.66
CA GLN A 88 5.69 12.67 -1.95
C GLN A 88 6.25 12.01 -0.68
N LYS A 89 5.90 12.54 0.50
CA LYS A 89 6.12 11.89 1.79
C LYS A 89 5.20 10.68 2.03
N ASP A 90 4.90 9.92 0.97
CA ASP A 90 4.44 8.52 1.04
C ASP A 90 5.57 7.61 1.55
N GLN A 91 6.29 8.06 2.58
CA GLN A 91 7.21 7.21 3.31
C GLN A 91 6.37 6.12 3.96
N VAL A 92 6.78 4.88 3.76
CA VAL A 92 6.22 3.71 4.46
C VAL A 92 6.13 4.08 5.93
N VAL A 93 4.93 3.96 6.51
CA VAL A 93 4.72 4.35 7.91
C VAL A 93 5.75 3.66 8.79
N ASN A 94 6.61 4.47 9.42
CA ASN A 94 7.64 3.98 10.32
C ASN A 94 7.02 3.74 11.70
N LEU A 95 6.57 2.51 11.93
CA LEU A 95 5.92 2.14 13.19
C LEU A 95 6.87 2.29 14.40
N ARG A 96 8.18 2.08 14.21
CA ARG A 96 9.21 2.29 15.25
C ARG A 96 9.19 3.72 15.74
N GLU A 97 9.31 4.68 14.83
CA GLU A 97 9.33 6.12 15.17
C GLU A 97 8.04 6.55 15.88
N ILE A 98 6.88 6.06 15.42
CA ILE A 98 5.60 6.36 16.07
C ILE A 98 5.59 5.83 17.52
N VAL A 99 6.00 4.57 17.72
CA VAL A 99 5.93 3.92 19.03
C VAL A 99 6.95 4.53 20.01
N GLU A 100 8.16 4.86 19.55
CA GLU A 100 9.24 5.36 20.39
C GLU A 100 9.14 6.86 20.66
N ASN A 101 8.83 7.67 19.64
CA ASN A 101 9.00 9.13 19.69
C ASN A 101 7.69 9.92 19.67
N GLU A 102 6.61 9.41 19.07
CA GLU A 102 5.37 10.18 18.91
C GLU A 102 4.29 9.89 19.96
N VAL A 103 4.34 8.71 20.60
CA VAL A 103 3.22 8.20 21.41
C VAL A 103 3.61 8.00 22.88
N ASN A 104 2.80 8.57 23.76
CA ASN A 104 2.90 8.40 25.21
C ASN A 104 2.25 7.10 25.69
N ALA A 105 2.65 6.61 26.87
CA ALA A 105 2.14 5.36 27.44
C ALA A 105 0.62 5.32 27.68
N ASN A 106 -0.03 6.48 27.85
CA ASN A 106 -1.47 6.58 28.05
C ASN A 106 -2.28 6.68 26.74
N ARG A 107 -1.60 6.76 25.58
CA ARG A 107 -2.23 6.89 24.28
C ARG A 107 -2.06 5.57 23.52
N PRO A 108 -3.15 4.81 23.29
CA PRO A 108 -3.07 3.57 22.53
C PRO A 108 -2.69 3.84 21.07
N ILE A 109 -2.13 2.83 20.42
CA ILE A 109 -1.87 2.84 18.97
C ILE A 109 -2.89 1.91 18.34
N LEU A 110 -3.77 2.46 17.50
CA LEU A 110 -4.77 1.69 16.77
C LEU A 110 -4.30 1.50 15.33
N LEU A 111 -3.94 0.27 14.99
CA LEU A 111 -3.65 -0.17 13.64
C LEU A 111 -4.98 -0.54 12.99
N SER A 112 -5.52 0.40 12.23
CA SER A 112 -6.75 0.20 11.46
C SER A 112 -6.43 -0.29 10.06
N SER A 113 -7.08 -1.34 9.62
CA SER A 113 -6.82 -1.96 8.32
C SER A 113 -8.09 -2.07 7.46
N ALA A 114 -7.89 -2.14 6.15
CA ALA A 114 -8.95 -2.61 5.26
C ALA A 114 -9.36 -4.05 5.61
N ILE A 115 -10.58 -4.44 5.26
CA ILE A 115 -11.12 -5.78 5.50
C ILE A 115 -10.18 -6.83 4.90
N GLY A 116 -9.86 -7.88 5.67
CA GLY A 116 -8.96 -8.96 5.23
C GLY A 116 -7.47 -8.68 5.40
N PHE A 117 -7.08 -7.46 5.79
CA PHE A 117 -5.70 -7.16 6.15
C PHE A 117 -5.52 -7.14 7.67
N ASP A 118 -4.55 -7.88 8.19
CA ASP A 118 -4.17 -7.86 9.61
C ASP A 118 -2.75 -7.28 9.78
N ALA A 119 -2.66 -6.18 10.53
CA ALA A 119 -1.40 -5.53 10.85
C ALA A 119 -0.68 -6.13 12.07
N SER A 120 -1.23 -7.18 12.70
CA SER A 120 -0.66 -7.76 13.92
C SER A 120 0.78 -8.25 13.76
N GLY A 121 1.09 -8.89 12.62
CA GLY A 121 2.45 -9.37 12.33
C GLY A 121 3.50 -8.25 12.32
N LYS A 122 3.15 -7.07 11.79
CA LYS A 122 4.07 -5.91 11.76
C LYS A 122 4.47 -5.44 13.17
N VAL A 123 3.55 -5.57 14.13
CA VAL A 123 3.83 -5.21 15.52
C VAL A 123 4.72 -6.25 16.18
N GLU A 124 4.48 -7.53 15.91
CA GLU A 124 5.28 -8.63 16.44
C GLU A 124 6.72 -8.58 15.90
N ASP A 125 6.88 -8.38 14.60
CA ASP A 125 8.18 -8.20 13.96
C ASP A 125 8.96 -7.02 14.58
N LEU A 126 8.28 -5.89 14.79
CA LEU A 126 8.87 -4.71 15.43
C LEU A 126 9.30 -4.98 16.88
N ALA A 127 8.47 -5.71 17.64
CA ALA A 127 8.79 -6.04 19.02
C ALA A 127 10.05 -6.91 19.12
N VAL A 128 10.23 -7.85 18.18
CA VAL A 128 11.46 -8.65 18.07
C VAL A 128 12.65 -7.77 17.69
N GLU A 129 12.48 -6.87 16.72
CA GLU A 129 13.54 -5.97 16.24
C GLU A 129 14.06 -5.02 17.33
N ILE A 130 13.18 -4.52 18.20
CA ILE A 130 13.55 -3.63 19.32
C ILE A 130 13.96 -4.43 20.57
N GLY A 131 13.76 -5.76 20.58
CA GLY A 131 14.02 -6.60 21.75
C GLY A 131 13.06 -6.32 22.92
N ARG A 132 11.79 -6.03 22.62
CA ARG A 132 10.74 -5.76 23.62
C ARG A 132 9.78 -6.94 23.76
N GLU A 133 9.46 -7.30 25.01
CA GLU A 133 8.42 -8.28 25.29
C GLU A 133 7.05 -7.71 24.94
N ILE A 134 6.33 -8.43 24.07
CA ILE A 134 4.94 -8.14 23.71
C ILE A 134 4.03 -9.32 24.04
N THR A 135 2.85 -9.05 24.60
CA THR A 135 1.82 -10.06 24.86
C THR A 135 0.68 -9.92 23.85
N PRO A 136 0.61 -10.77 22.82
CA PRO A 136 -0.51 -10.79 21.88
C PRO A 136 -1.74 -11.48 22.49
N ILE A 137 -2.91 -10.85 22.38
CA ILE A 137 -4.19 -11.37 22.88
C ILE A 137 -5.26 -11.17 21.82
N ALA A 138 -5.96 -12.23 21.43
CA ALA A 138 -7.09 -12.14 20.52
C ALA A 138 -8.36 -11.76 21.28
N ILE A 139 -9.03 -10.70 20.83
CA ILE A 139 -10.29 -10.24 21.40
C ILE A 139 -11.45 -10.87 20.63
N GLY A 140 -12.35 -11.54 21.33
CA GLY A 140 -13.48 -12.26 20.72
C GLY A 140 -14.08 -13.38 21.56
N SER A 141 -13.40 -13.81 22.62
CA SER A 141 -13.92 -14.76 23.60
C SER A 141 -13.94 -14.17 25.02
N ALA A 142 -14.71 -14.81 25.91
CA ALA A 142 -14.75 -14.44 27.32
C ALA A 142 -13.37 -14.62 28.00
N GLU A 143 -12.60 -15.64 27.64
CA GLU A 143 -11.22 -15.79 28.14
C GLU A 143 -10.34 -14.63 27.66
N GLY A 144 -10.45 -14.24 26.39
CA GLY A 144 -9.69 -13.14 25.81
C GLY A 144 -9.93 -11.81 26.54
N PHE A 145 -11.18 -11.51 26.93
CA PHE A 145 -11.49 -10.32 27.72
C PHE A 145 -10.86 -10.34 29.11
N SER A 146 -10.97 -11.47 29.82
CA SER A 146 -10.40 -11.64 31.17
C SER A 146 -8.87 -11.58 31.15
N GLN A 147 -8.24 -12.23 30.16
CA GLN A 147 -6.81 -12.21 29.96
C GLN A 147 -6.31 -10.81 29.63
N ALA A 148 -6.98 -10.09 28.72
CA ALA A 148 -6.62 -8.72 28.37
C ALA A 148 -6.64 -7.79 29.59
N ASP A 149 -7.67 -7.91 30.44
CA ASP A 149 -7.78 -7.12 31.67
C ASP A 149 -6.67 -7.44 32.69
N ALA A 150 -6.35 -8.72 32.88
CA ALA A 150 -5.28 -9.13 33.78
C ALA A 150 -3.89 -8.67 33.29
N VAL A 151 -3.63 -8.81 31.98
CA VAL A 151 -2.37 -8.40 31.36
C VAL A 151 -2.25 -6.87 31.35
N LEU A 152 -3.33 -6.13 31.10
CA LEU A 152 -3.33 -4.67 31.16
C LEU A 152 -2.85 -4.14 32.52
N ASN A 153 -3.35 -4.71 33.61
CA ASN A 153 -2.99 -4.29 34.96
C ASN A 153 -1.53 -4.62 35.33
N SER A 154 -0.99 -5.74 34.84
CA SER A 154 0.39 -6.14 35.12
C SER A 154 1.39 -5.40 34.22
N ALA A 155 1.13 -5.32 32.91
CA ALA A 155 1.98 -4.68 31.93
C ALA A 155 2.03 -3.16 32.12
N SER A 156 0.93 -2.52 32.52
CA SER A 156 0.93 -1.09 32.83
C SER A 156 1.84 -0.73 34.00
N LYS A 157 2.10 -1.66 34.93
CA LYS A 157 3.05 -1.48 36.03
C LYS A 157 4.49 -1.81 35.62
N SER A 158 4.70 -2.85 34.82
CA SER A 158 6.03 -3.31 34.41
C SER A 158 6.59 -2.65 33.15
N GLY A 159 5.76 -1.95 32.37
CA GLY A 159 6.16 -1.32 31.11
C GLY A 159 6.18 -2.25 29.90
N ARG A 160 5.63 -3.46 29.99
CA ARG A 160 5.55 -4.40 28.85
C ARG A 160 4.55 -3.95 27.79
N TRP A 161 4.72 -4.43 26.56
CA TRP A 161 3.80 -4.11 25.47
C TRP A 161 2.65 -5.12 25.41
N ILE A 162 1.49 -4.65 25.01
CA ILE A 162 0.31 -5.49 24.77
C ILE A 162 -0.16 -5.25 23.34
N LEU A 163 -0.48 -6.34 22.63
CA LEU A 163 -1.13 -6.32 21.33
C LEU A 163 -2.51 -6.95 21.44
N LEU A 164 -3.57 -6.16 21.36
CA LEU A 164 -4.95 -6.67 21.31
C LEU A 164 -5.38 -6.81 19.85
N LYS A 165 -5.61 -8.04 19.41
CA LYS A 165 -6.00 -8.35 18.03
C LYS A 165 -7.50 -8.34 17.86
N ASN A 166 -7.95 -7.90 16.67
CA ASN A 166 -9.35 -7.97 16.24
C ASN A 166 -10.35 -7.24 17.16
N VAL A 167 -9.97 -6.08 17.71
CA VAL A 167 -10.79 -5.39 18.73
C VAL A 167 -12.15 -4.91 18.22
N HIS A 168 -12.31 -4.81 16.89
CA HIS A 168 -13.58 -4.50 16.22
C HIS A 168 -14.67 -5.55 16.47
N LEU A 169 -14.31 -6.78 16.86
CA LEU A 169 -15.26 -7.85 17.21
C LEU A 169 -15.97 -7.62 18.55
N ALA A 170 -15.43 -6.76 19.43
CA ALA A 170 -15.98 -6.50 20.76
C ALA A 170 -16.09 -5.00 21.09
N PRO A 171 -16.96 -4.25 20.39
CA PRO A 171 -17.05 -2.79 20.54
C PRO A 171 -17.51 -2.34 21.95
N SER A 172 -18.38 -3.12 22.60
CA SER A 172 -18.83 -2.85 23.97
C SER A 172 -17.69 -2.96 24.99
N TRP A 173 -16.85 -3.98 24.85
CA TRP A 173 -15.66 -4.17 25.68
C TRP A 173 -14.63 -3.07 25.40
N LEU A 174 -14.43 -2.69 24.14
CA LEU A 174 -13.49 -1.64 23.76
C LEU A 174 -13.85 -0.26 24.37
N ALA A 175 -15.15 0.04 24.49
CA ALA A 175 -15.62 1.24 25.19
C ALA A 175 -15.34 1.20 26.70
N GLN A 176 -15.29 0.01 27.31
CA GLN A 176 -14.90 -0.14 28.71
C GLN A 176 -13.38 -0.02 28.90
N LEU A 177 -12.60 -0.56 27.96
CA LEU A 177 -11.14 -0.43 27.94
C LEU A 177 -10.73 1.05 27.90
N GLU A 178 -11.35 1.86 27.06
CA GLU A 178 -11.07 3.30 26.96
C GLU A 178 -11.27 4.03 28.30
N LYS A 179 -12.39 3.78 28.99
CA LYS A 179 -12.65 4.35 30.32
C LYS A 179 -11.59 3.97 31.35
N ARG A 180 -11.09 2.73 31.28
CA ARG A 180 -10.02 2.24 32.17
C ARG A 180 -8.67 2.87 31.86
N LEU A 181 -8.35 3.08 30.58
CA LEU A 181 -7.11 3.75 30.18
C LEU A 181 -7.05 5.19 30.69
N HIS A 182 -8.19 5.87 30.77
CA HIS A 182 -8.26 7.25 31.28
C HIS A 182 -7.94 7.36 32.79
N SER A 183 -8.23 6.32 33.58
CA SER A 183 -7.92 6.29 35.02
C SER A 183 -6.55 5.69 35.33
N LEU A 184 -5.89 5.07 34.34
CA LEU A 184 -4.62 4.38 34.50
C LEU A 184 -3.45 5.38 34.49
N LYS A 185 -2.47 5.15 35.37
CA LYS A 185 -1.16 5.81 35.31
C LYS A 185 -0.10 4.77 34.91
N PRO A 186 0.10 4.52 33.61
CA PRO A 186 1.00 3.47 33.15
C PRO A 186 2.47 3.88 33.28
N HIS A 187 3.35 2.89 33.36
CA HIS A 187 4.79 3.05 33.25
C HIS A 187 5.17 3.74 31.92
N PRO A 188 6.17 4.64 31.87
CA PRO A 188 6.48 5.41 30.66
C PRO A 188 6.81 4.56 29.42
N GLN A 189 7.35 3.35 29.61
CA GLN A 189 7.67 2.40 28.53
C GLN A 189 6.49 1.53 28.08
N PHE A 190 5.37 1.55 28.81
CA PHE A 190 4.17 0.78 28.44
C PHE A 190 3.64 1.25 27.09
N ARG A 191 3.23 0.30 26.23
CA ARG A 191 2.55 0.58 24.97
C ARG A 191 1.39 -0.40 24.81
N LEU A 192 0.22 0.15 24.48
CA LEU A 192 -0.96 -0.61 24.13
C LEU A 192 -1.21 -0.47 22.63
N LEU A 193 -1.05 -1.56 21.90
CA LEU A 193 -1.32 -1.64 20.47
C LEU A 193 -2.61 -2.43 20.24
N LEU A 194 -3.44 -1.94 19.32
CA LEU A 194 -4.75 -2.48 18.99
C LEU A 194 -4.78 -2.74 17.49
N THR A 195 -5.25 -3.91 17.03
CA THR A 195 -5.56 -4.14 15.61
C THR A 195 -7.05 -4.20 15.39
N ALA A 196 -7.53 -3.50 14.36
CA ALA A 196 -8.94 -3.49 13.99
C ALA A 196 -9.12 -3.33 12.48
N GLU A 197 -10.12 -4.00 11.92
CA GLU A 197 -10.63 -3.59 10.61
C GLU A 197 -11.37 -2.25 10.74
N ILE A 198 -11.31 -1.43 9.70
CA ILE A 198 -12.10 -0.19 9.60
C ILE A 198 -13.58 -0.56 9.62
N HIS A 199 -14.23 -0.35 10.76
CA HIS A 199 -15.59 -0.80 10.99
C HIS A 199 -16.42 0.29 11.71
N PRO A 200 -17.68 0.57 11.29
CA PRO A 200 -18.50 1.65 11.86
C PRO A 200 -18.88 1.43 13.33
N LYS A 201 -18.79 0.19 13.83
CA LYS A 201 -19.03 -0.15 15.24
C LYS A 201 -17.86 0.24 16.17
N LEU A 202 -16.70 0.65 15.64
CA LEU A 202 -15.60 1.09 16.49
C LEU A 202 -16.02 2.33 17.30
N PRO A 203 -15.94 2.30 18.65
CA PRO A 203 -16.34 3.43 19.47
C PRO A 203 -15.54 4.69 19.13
N PRO A 204 -16.19 5.84 18.83
CA PRO A 204 -15.51 7.09 18.51
C PRO A 204 -14.56 7.58 19.60
N GLN A 205 -14.83 7.24 20.87
CA GLN A 205 -13.99 7.57 22.01
C GLN A 205 -12.61 6.92 21.89
N VAL A 206 -12.55 5.65 21.49
CA VAL A 206 -11.31 4.90 21.29
C VAL A 206 -10.52 5.46 20.12
N LEU A 207 -11.21 5.81 19.02
CA LEU A 207 -10.59 6.45 17.86
C LEU A 207 -9.92 7.78 18.24
N ARG A 208 -10.60 8.62 19.03
CA ARG A 208 -10.03 9.91 19.49
C ARG A 208 -8.87 9.72 20.47
N ALA A 209 -9.01 8.77 21.40
CA ALA A 209 -7.99 8.48 22.40
C ALA A 209 -6.70 7.90 21.80
N SER A 210 -6.79 7.25 20.64
CA SER A 210 -5.67 6.51 20.03
C SER A 210 -4.91 7.31 18.96
N ARG A 211 -3.64 6.98 18.76
CA ARG A 211 -2.91 7.28 17.52
C ARG A 211 -3.32 6.26 16.47
N ILE A 212 -4.06 6.70 15.46
CA ILE A 212 -4.55 5.83 14.39
C ILE A 212 -3.48 5.74 13.31
N VAL A 213 -3.11 4.52 12.97
CA VAL A 213 -2.28 4.19 11.82
C VAL A 213 -3.13 3.36 10.88
N VAL A 214 -3.33 3.87 9.66
CA VAL A 214 -4.15 3.19 8.65
C VAL A 214 -3.25 2.35 7.75
N TYR A 215 -3.55 1.07 7.65
CA TYR A 215 -2.92 0.14 6.73
C TYR A 215 -3.91 -0.20 5.61
N GLU A 216 -3.65 0.40 4.46
CA GLU A 216 -4.32 0.07 3.21
C GLU A 216 -3.35 -0.65 2.28
N PRO A 217 -3.85 -1.51 1.37
CA PRO A 217 -3.05 -2.03 0.28
C PRO A 217 -2.40 -0.86 -0.49
N ALA A 218 -1.08 -0.93 -0.69
CA ALA A 218 -0.34 0.13 -1.37
C ALA A 218 -0.92 0.39 -2.77
N THR A 219 -1.26 1.64 -3.06
CA THR A 219 -1.82 2.02 -4.37
C THR A 219 -0.71 2.32 -5.37
N GLY A 220 -0.88 1.80 -6.57
CA GLY A 220 0.08 1.90 -7.65
C GLY A 220 1.11 0.78 -7.63
N LEU A 221 1.44 0.32 -8.84
CA LEU A 221 2.34 -0.82 -9.04
C LEU A 221 3.72 -0.62 -8.38
N LYS A 222 4.29 0.60 -8.47
CA LYS A 222 5.60 0.92 -7.88
C LYS A 222 5.58 0.80 -6.35
N ALA A 223 4.59 1.38 -5.69
CA ALA A 223 4.49 1.36 -4.23
C ALA A 223 4.30 -0.06 -3.72
N ASN A 224 3.44 -0.83 -4.39
CA ASN A 224 3.20 -2.22 -4.04
C ASN A 224 4.44 -3.12 -4.24
N LEU A 225 5.16 -2.93 -5.35
CA LEU A 225 6.40 -3.63 -5.61
C LEU A 225 7.49 -3.30 -4.57
N LEU A 226 7.68 -2.01 -4.25
CA LEU A 226 8.63 -1.58 -3.22
C LEU A 226 8.30 -2.20 -1.87
N ARG A 227 7.03 -2.14 -1.45
CA ARG A 227 6.55 -2.75 -0.20
C ARG A 227 6.79 -4.26 -0.16
N SER A 228 6.51 -4.95 -1.26
CA SER A 228 6.67 -6.41 -1.37
C SER A 228 8.14 -6.83 -1.37
N LEU A 229 9.04 -6.04 -1.97
CA LEU A 229 10.48 -6.32 -1.94
C LEU A 229 11.10 -6.00 -0.58
N CYS A 230 10.69 -4.93 0.07
CA CYS A 230 11.21 -4.53 1.39
C CYS A 230 10.76 -5.48 2.51
N SER A 231 9.68 -6.25 2.32
CA SER A 231 9.24 -7.24 3.31
C SER A 231 10.07 -8.53 3.30
N LEU A 232 10.91 -8.74 2.27
CA LEU A 232 11.77 -9.91 2.16
C LEU A 232 13.11 -9.65 2.83
N ALA A 233 13.56 -10.60 3.66
CA ALA A 233 14.86 -10.52 4.32
C ALA A 233 16.01 -10.48 3.28
N PRO A 234 17.00 -9.58 3.40
CA PRO A 234 18.11 -9.48 2.46
C PRO A 234 18.86 -10.81 2.26
N GLN A 235 19.08 -11.56 3.34
CA GLN A 235 19.76 -12.85 3.32
C GLN A 235 19.00 -13.90 2.50
N ARG A 236 17.66 -13.81 2.48
CA ARG A 236 16.79 -14.67 1.69
C ARG A 236 16.91 -14.34 0.20
N ILE A 237 16.95 -13.06 -0.15
CA ILE A 237 17.11 -12.59 -1.54
C ILE A 237 18.49 -12.95 -2.11
N THR A 238 19.56 -12.77 -1.32
CA THR A 238 20.95 -12.99 -1.77
C THR A 238 21.41 -14.44 -1.74
N LYS A 239 20.58 -15.37 -1.24
CA LYS A 239 20.90 -16.81 -1.20
C LYS A 239 21.06 -17.36 -2.61
N SER A 240 22.17 -18.05 -2.89
CA SER A 240 22.42 -18.72 -4.18
C SER A 240 21.26 -19.61 -4.61
N PRO A 241 20.82 -19.56 -5.87
CA PRO A 241 21.54 -19.00 -7.02
C PRO A 241 21.28 -17.51 -7.27
N VAL A 242 22.16 -16.83 -8.03
CA VAL A 242 22.05 -15.39 -8.34
C VAL A 242 20.70 -15.04 -9.00
N GLU A 243 20.16 -15.95 -9.82
CA GLU A 243 18.86 -15.79 -10.48
C GLU A 243 17.67 -15.73 -9.50
N ARG A 244 17.82 -16.17 -8.25
CA ARG A 244 16.77 -16.13 -7.23
C ARG A 244 16.25 -14.71 -7.01
N SER A 245 17.14 -13.72 -6.94
CA SER A 245 16.78 -12.31 -6.79
C SER A 245 15.83 -11.82 -7.91
N ARG A 246 16.07 -12.27 -9.14
CA ARG A 246 15.23 -11.94 -10.30
C ARG A 246 13.87 -12.62 -10.22
N LEU A 247 13.82 -13.87 -9.73
CA LEU A 247 12.56 -14.59 -9.52
C LEU A 247 11.70 -13.92 -8.43
N TYR A 248 12.32 -13.43 -7.34
CA TYR A 248 11.60 -12.67 -6.32
C TYR A 248 10.97 -11.40 -6.87
N PHE A 249 11.71 -10.65 -7.69
CA PHE A 249 11.17 -9.49 -8.38
C PHE A 249 9.93 -9.86 -9.20
N LEU A 250 9.98 -10.96 -9.96
CA LEU A 250 8.85 -11.41 -10.79
C LEU A 250 7.62 -11.81 -9.96
N VAL A 251 7.82 -12.50 -8.83
CA VAL A 251 6.72 -12.88 -7.93
C VAL A 251 6.11 -11.63 -7.29
N CYS A 252 6.94 -10.68 -6.82
CA CYS A 252 6.46 -9.42 -6.25
C CYS A 252 5.73 -8.57 -7.31
N TRP A 253 6.23 -8.56 -8.55
CA TRP A 253 5.60 -7.88 -9.68
C TRP A 253 4.24 -8.48 -10.04
N LEU A 254 4.16 -9.82 -10.08
CA LEU A 254 2.90 -10.53 -10.29
C LEU A 254 1.90 -10.19 -9.18
N HIS A 255 2.34 -10.26 -7.92
CA HIS A 255 1.53 -9.91 -6.77
C HIS A 255 0.97 -8.48 -6.88
N ALA A 256 1.85 -7.53 -7.23
CA ALA A 256 1.49 -6.14 -7.41
C ALA A 256 0.49 -5.92 -8.56
N ILE A 257 0.64 -6.61 -9.69
CA ILE A 257 -0.33 -6.55 -10.81
C ILE A 257 -1.69 -7.10 -10.37
N VAL A 258 -1.69 -8.27 -9.73
CA VAL A 258 -2.93 -8.95 -9.33
C VAL A 258 -3.71 -8.06 -8.36
N GLN A 259 -3.04 -7.47 -7.36
CA GLN A 259 -3.62 -6.51 -6.43
C GLN A 259 -4.06 -5.20 -7.11
N GLU A 260 -3.25 -4.61 -7.98
CA GLU A 260 -3.64 -3.37 -8.68
C GLU A 260 -4.90 -3.57 -9.54
N ARG A 261 -5.02 -4.73 -10.19
CA ARG A 261 -6.23 -5.05 -10.97
C ARG A 261 -7.48 -5.17 -10.10
N MET A 262 -7.37 -5.54 -8.82
CA MET A 262 -8.51 -5.57 -7.90
C MET A 262 -9.17 -4.21 -7.73
N ARG A 263 -8.43 -3.11 -7.93
CA ARG A 263 -8.97 -1.76 -7.85
C ARG A 263 -9.91 -1.42 -8.99
N TYR A 264 -9.82 -2.12 -10.12
CA TYR A 264 -10.52 -1.80 -11.35
C TYR A 264 -11.68 -2.76 -11.64
N ILE A 265 -12.26 -3.43 -10.64
CA ILE A 265 -13.46 -4.26 -10.83
C ILE A 265 -14.60 -3.39 -11.44
N PRO A 266 -15.33 -3.89 -12.45
CA PRO A 266 -15.28 -5.24 -13.03
C PRO A 266 -14.33 -5.42 -14.23
N LEU A 267 -13.55 -4.40 -14.61
CA LEU A 267 -12.63 -4.45 -15.75
C LEU A 267 -11.32 -5.20 -15.43
N GLY A 268 -10.85 -5.08 -14.18
CA GLY A 268 -9.64 -5.73 -13.70
C GLY A 268 -9.85 -7.22 -13.39
N TRP A 269 -10.95 -7.54 -12.75
CA TRP A 269 -11.44 -8.87 -12.41
C TRP A 269 -12.97 -8.82 -12.43
N ALA A 270 -13.65 -9.93 -12.70
CA ALA A 270 -15.11 -9.92 -12.63
C ALA A 270 -15.61 -9.79 -11.19
N ASN A 271 -14.96 -10.46 -10.24
CA ASN A 271 -15.32 -10.47 -8.82
C ASN A 271 -14.21 -9.89 -7.93
N SER A 272 -14.58 -9.58 -6.68
CA SER A 272 -13.64 -9.18 -5.64
C SER A 272 -13.00 -10.40 -4.99
N TYR A 273 -11.68 -10.53 -5.14
CA TYR A 273 -10.83 -11.54 -4.52
C TYR A 273 -9.88 -10.92 -3.50
N GLU A 274 -9.57 -11.66 -2.45
CA GLU A 274 -8.69 -11.22 -1.38
C GLU A 274 -7.27 -11.78 -1.56
N PHE A 275 -6.41 -11.04 -2.25
CA PHE A 275 -4.99 -11.37 -2.38
C PHE A 275 -4.18 -10.65 -1.30
N SER A 276 -3.60 -11.41 -0.37
CA SER A 276 -2.95 -10.85 0.82
C SER A 276 -1.45 -11.14 0.84
N ASP A 277 -0.73 -10.49 1.76
CA ASP A 277 0.71 -10.73 1.95
C ASP A 277 1.01 -12.18 2.37
N ALA A 278 0.02 -12.93 2.88
CA ALA A 278 0.17 -14.35 3.14
C ALA A 278 0.36 -15.16 1.85
N ASP A 279 -0.37 -14.81 0.78
CA ASP A 279 -0.21 -15.45 -0.52
C ASP A 279 1.17 -15.17 -1.11
N LEU A 280 1.68 -13.94 -0.94
CA LEU A 280 3.02 -13.57 -1.34
C LEU A 280 4.08 -14.39 -0.59
N ARG A 281 3.93 -14.57 0.73
CA ARG A 281 4.84 -15.40 1.53
C ARG A 281 4.85 -16.86 1.04
N VAL A 282 3.68 -17.46 0.85
CA VAL A 282 3.57 -18.83 0.32
C VAL A 282 4.15 -18.95 -1.09
N ALA A 283 3.97 -17.93 -1.94
CA ALA A 283 4.57 -17.85 -3.26
C ALA A 283 6.11 -17.81 -3.19
N CYS A 284 6.66 -17.03 -2.26
CA CYS A 284 8.10 -16.96 -1.99
C CYS A 284 8.65 -18.29 -1.47
N ASP A 285 7.94 -18.94 -0.54
CA ASP A 285 8.35 -20.24 0.01
C ASP A 285 8.33 -21.34 -1.06
N THR A 286 7.32 -21.30 -1.94
CA THR A 286 7.20 -22.20 -3.09
C THR A 286 8.32 -21.98 -4.09
N LEU A 287 8.69 -20.72 -4.35
CA LEU A 287 9.83 -20.35 -5.18
C LEU A 287 11.12 -20.91 -4.58
N ASP A 288 11.35 -20.73 -3.29
CA ASP A 288 12.56 -21.22 -2.63
C ASP A 288 12.67 -22.74 -2.74
N ALA A 289 11.60 -23.48 -2.41
CA ALA A 289 11.57 -24.92 -2.50
C ALA A 289 11.83 -25.42 -3.93
N SER A 290 11.20 -24.78 -4.93
CA SER A 290 11.35 -25.15 -6.33
C SER A 290 12.76 -24.87 -6.85
N VAL A 291 13.33 -23.72 -6.48
CA VAL A 291 14.68 -23.32 -6.89
C VAL A 291 15.73 -24.18 -6.18
N ASP A 292 15.60 -24.42 -4.88
CA ASP A 292 16.56 -25.24 -4.11
C ASP A 292 16.63 -26.68 -4.64
N ALA A 293 15.50 -27.24 -5.07
CA ALA A 293 15.43 -28.58 -5.68
C ALA A 293 16.26 -28.69 -6.97
N VAL A 294 16.35 -27.61 -7.76
CA VAL A 294 17.10 -27.57 -9.03
C VAL A 294 18.53 -27.06 -8.85
N ALA A 295 18.72 -26.11 -7.93
CA ALA A 295 20.01 -25.47 -7.67
C ALA A 295 21.03 -26.46 -7.12
N MET A 296 20.60 -27.32 -6.18
CA MET A 296 21.49 -28.25 -5.47
C MET A 296 22.78 -27.57 -4.96
N GLY A 297 22.68 -26.32 -4.49
CA GLY A 297 23.82 -25.52 -3.99
C GLY A 297 24.67 -24.80 -5.05
N ARG A 298 24.31 -24.83 -6.33
CA ARG A 298 25.02 -24.09 -7.38
C ARG A 298 24.84 -22.58 -7.23
N ALA A 299 25.89 -21.84 -7.57
CA ALA A 299 25.87 -20.38 -7.55
C ALA A 299 25.00 -19.76 -8.66
N ASN A 300 24.91 -20.41 -9.82
CA ASN A 300 24.14 -19.95 -10.99
C ASN A 300 23.37 -21.11 -11.62
N ILE A 301 22.23 -20.82 -12.22
CA ILE A 301 21.40 -21.78 -12.95
C ILE A 301 21.00 -21.20 -14.31
N SER A 302 21.26 -21.95 -15.37
CA SER A 302 20.77 -21.60 -16.71
C SER A 302 19.24 -21.43 -16.69
N PRO A 303 18.68 -20.35 -17.27
CA PRO A 303 17.24 -20.09 -17.24
C PRO A 303 16.38 -21.25 -17.72
N GLU A 304 16.83 -22.02 -18.71
CA GLU A 304 16.13 -23.20 -19.25
C GLU A 304 15.94 -24.33 -18.23
N LYS A 305 16.83 -24.41 -17.22
CA LYS A 305 16.79 -25.43 -16.17
C LYS A 305 15.86 -25.05 -15.01
N LEU A 306 15.42 -23.80 -14.94
CA LEU A 306 14.50 -23.36 -13.89
C LEU A 306 13.12 -24.05 -14.04
N PRO A 307 12.45 -24.38 -12.94
CA PRO A 307 11.20 -25.15 -12.96
C PRO A 307 9.98 -24.28 -13.31
N TRP A 308 9.99 -23.66 -14.49
CA TRP A 308 8.97 -22.70 -14.93
C TRP A 308 7.56 -23.28 -14.97
N HIS A 309 7.41 -24.53 -15.39
CA HIS A 309 6.10 -25.17 -15.43
C HIS A 309 5.53 -25.33 -14.01
N THR A 310 6.33 -25.83 -13.08
CA THR A 310 5.96 -25.99 -11.67
C THR A 310 5.62 -24.65 -11.04
N LEU A 311 6.48 -23.64 -11.19
CA LEU A 311 6.24 -22.30 -10.65
C LEU A 311 4.96 -21.69 -11.19
N ARG A 312 4.72 -21.76 -12.51
CA ARG A 312 3.49 -21.25 -13.12
C ARG A 312 2.27 -21.97 -12.59
N CYS A 313 2.29 -23.31 -12.55
CA CYS A 313 1.16 -24.11 -12.08
C CYS A 313 0.81 -23.78 -10.62
N LEU A 314 1.80 -23.77 -9.73
CA LEU A 314 1.56 -23.51 -8.31
C LEU A 314 1.08 -22.08 -8.06
N LEU A 315 1.67 -21.09 -8.73
CA LEU A 315 1.23 -19.69 -8.61
C LEU A 315 -0.18 -19.50 -9.20
N SER A 316 -0.44 -20.03 -10.40
CA SER A 316 -1.68 -19.78 -11.13
C SER A 316 -2.86 -20.60 -10.64
N GLN A 317 -2.65 -21.83 -10.18
CA GLN A 317 -3.74 -22.76 -9.83
C GLN A 317 -3.92 -22.89 -8.31
N CYS A 318 -2.81 -22.94 -7.55
CA CYS A 318 -2.88 -23.23 -6.11
C CYS A 318 -2.94 -21.97 -5.27
N ILE A 319 -2.05 -21.00 -5.52
CA ILE A 319 -1.91 -19.82 -4.66
C ILE A 319 -2.92 -18.75 -5.04
N TYR A 320 -2.78 -18.15 -6.23
CA TYR A 320 -3.67 -17.07 -6.66
C TYR A 320 -4.96 -17.63 -7.27
N GLY A 321 -4.89 -18.63 -8.15
CA GLY A 321 -6.09 -19.21 -8.76
C GLY A 321 -6.99 -19.98 -7.80
N GLY A 322 -6.45 -20.47 -6.67
CA GLY A 322 -7.24 -21.17 -5.65
C GLY A 322 -8.32 -20.31 -5.01
N LYS A 323 -8.19 -18.97 -5.11
CA LYS A 323 -9.16 -17.99 -4.63
C LYS A 323 -10.17 -17.55 -5.68
N ILE A 324 -9.94 -17.91 -6.95
CA ILE A 324 -10.75 -17.45 -8.08
C ILE A 324 -11.82 -18.49 -8.37
N ASP A 325 -13.07 -18.08 -8.23
CA ASP A 325 -14.24 -18.91 -8.49
C ASP A 325 -14.76 -18.80 -9.93
N ASN A 326 -14.55 -17.64 -10.57
CA ASN A 326 -15.02 -17.37 -11.92
C ASN A 326 -14.09 -17.98 -12.97
N GLY A 327 -14.66 -18.78 -13.88
CA GLY A 327 -13.92 -19.42 -14.97
C GLY A 327 -13.21 -18.43 -15.90
N PHE A 328 -13.79 -17.25 -16.16
CA PHE A 328 -13.14 -16.22 -16.99
C PHE A 328 -11.90 -15.62 -16.30
N ASP A 329 -11.99 -15.37 -14.99
CA ASP A 329 -10.87 -14.84 -14.21
C ASP A 329 -9.76 -15.90 -14.04
N GLN A 330 -10.13 -17.18 -13.92
CA GLN A 330 -9.17 -18.28 -13.93
C GLN A 330 -8.42 -18.35 -15.27
N VAL A 331 -9.12 -18.21 -16.40
CA VAL A 331 -8.48 -18.12 -17.71
C VAL A 331 -7.62 -16.87 -17.80
N LEU A 332 -8.06 -15.72 -17.27
CA LEU A 332 -7.29 -14.47 -17.31
C LEU A 332 -5.96 -14.58 -16.56
N ILE A 333 -5.94 -15.16 -15.36
CA ILE A 333 -4.69 -15.36 -14.61
C ILE A 333 -3.82 -16.42 -15.28
N PHE A 334 -4.44 -17.49 -15.79
CA PHE A 334 -3.73 -18.60 -16.42
C PHE A 334 -3.11 -18.17 -17.76
N GLU A 335 -3.85 -17.50 -18.63
CA GLU A 335 -3.37 -16.97 -19.91
C GLU A 335 -2.31 -15.88 -19.69
N LYS A 336 -2.46 -14.99 -18.71
CA LYS A 336 -1.39 -14.01 -18.41
C LYS A 336 -0.09 -14.66 -17.92
N LEU A 337 -0.17 -15.81 -17.24
CA LEU A 337 1.01 -16.56 -16.78
C LEU A 337 1.53 -17.53 -17.84
N LYS A 338 0.69 -17.99 -18.77
CA LYS A 338 1.00 -18.96 -19.83
C LYS A 338 1.52 -18.28 -21.10
N THR A 339 0.94 -17.15 -21.48
CA THR A 339 1.17 -16.43 -22.72
C THR A 339 2.18 -15.32 -22.47
N ASP A 340 3.45 -15.62 -22.71
CA ASP A 340 4.57 -14.69 -22.94
C ASP A 340 4.88 -13.59 -21.90
N TYR A 341 4.01 -13.12 -21.01
CA TYR A 341 4.37 -12.09 -20.03
C TYR A 341 5.32 -12.57 -18.93
N PHE A 342 5.41 -13.87 -18.65
CA PHE A 342 6.44 -14.39 -17.72
C PHE A 342 7.75 -14.77 -18.44
N CYS A 343 7.75 -14.94 -19.76
CA CYS A 343 8.89 -15.42 -20.56
C CYS A 343 9.48 -14.33 -21.49
N PHE A 344 8.63 -13.56 -22.16
CA PHE A 344 8.93 -12.38 -22.99
C PHE A 344 9.32 -11.15 -22.13
N PHE A 345 8.65 -10.96 -21.00
CA PHE A 345 9.10 -9.98 -19.99
C PHE A 345 10.38 -10.47 -19.30
N LEU A 346 10.62 -11.79 -19.21
CA LEU A 346 11.92 -12.35 -18.83
C LEU A 346 13.00 -11.95 -19.83
N TYR A 347 12.73 -12.09 -21.13
CA TYR A 347 13.67 -11.77 -22.20
C TYR A 347 13.99 -10.26 -22.24
N ILE A 348 12.98 -9.42 -22.04
CA ILE A 348 13.12 -7.95 -21.97
C ILE A 348 13.78 -7.52 -20.65
N LEU A 349 13.43 -8.07 -19.47
CA LEU A 349 14.10 -7.74 -18.20
C LEU A 349 15.51 -8.33 -18.10
N LEU A 350 15.79 -9.52 -18.65
CA LEU A 350 17.16 -10.05 -18.74
C LEU A 350 18.05 -9.16 -19.60
N PHE A 351 17.48 -8.38 -20.53
CA PHE A 351 18.19 -7.46 -21.40
C PHE A 351 18.19 -6.00 -20.90
N LEU A 352 17.15 -5.55 -20.18
CA LEU A 352 16.99 -4.16 -19.69
C LEU A 352 17.33 -3.96 -18.20
N ILE A 353 17.30 -5.01 -17.37
CA ILE A 353 17.92 -4.96 -16.04
C ILE A 353 19.43 -5.11 -16.27
N ASN A 354 20.02 -3.99 -16.66
CA ASN A 354 21.46 -3.78 -16.62
C ASN A 354 21.94 -4.10 -15.19
N GLU A 355 23.17 -4.59 -15.02
CA GLU A 355 23.74 -4.92 -13.70
C GLU A 355 23.53 -3.80 -12.67
N ASN A 356 23.40 -2.55 -13.14
CA ASN A 356 23.08 -1.37 -12.36
C ASN A 356 21.70 -1.38 -11.68
N VAL A 357 20.62 -1.95 -12.22
CA VAL A 357 19.31 -1.96 -11.52
C VAL A 357 19.28 -3.01 -10.40
N CYS A 358 19.91 -4.17 -10.62
CA CYS A 358 20.15 -5.13 -9.54
C CYS A 358 21.09 -4.55 -8.48
N ARG A 359 22.19 -3.87 -8.87
CA ARG A 359 23.05 -3.15 -7.93
C ARG A 359 22.32 -2.03 -7.20
N THR A 360 21.51 -1.22 -7.87
CA THR A 360 20.75 -0.14 -7.23
C THR A 360 19.67 -0.69 -6.31
N LEU A 361 18.98 -1.77 -6.65
CA LEU A 361 18.05 -2.44 -5.73
C LEU A 361 18.78 -3.06 -4.54
N GLN A 362 19.94 -3.68 -4.76
CA GLN A 362 20.76 -4.27 -3.71
C GLN A 362 21.38 -3.18 -2.82
N LEU A 363 21.83 -2.06 -3.38
CA LEU A 363 22.30 -0.87 -2.67
C LEU A 363 21.17 -0.17 -1.94
N TYR A 364 19.97 -0.04 -2.52
CA TYR A 364 18.82 0.60 -1.88
C TYR A 364 18.28 -0.26 -0.72
N ILE A 365 18.24 -1.59 -0.88
CA ILE A 365 17.91 -2.53 0.20
C ILE A 365 18.98 -2.50 1.31
N VAL A 366 20.26 -2.31 0.97
CA VAL A 366 21.35 -2.19 1.95
C VAL A 366 21.36 -0.81 2.63
N GLU A 367 21.07 0.28 1.90
CA GLU A 367 21.02 1.66 2.41
C GLU A 367 19.84 1.85 3.38
N GLN A 368 18.65 1.33 3.06
CA GLN A 368 17.49 1.37 3.96
C GLN A 368 17.75 0.57 5.26
N ASN A 369 18.60 -0.46 5.21
CA ASN A 369 18.98 -1.25 6.39
C ASN A 369 20.19 -0.71 7.16
N SER A 370 21.05 0.11 6.55
CA SER A 370 22.19 0.74 7.24
C SER A 370 21.80 2.03 7.96
N THR A 371 20.67 2.64 7.61
CA THR A 371 20.00 3.64 8.46
C THR A 371 19.36 3.05 9.73
N HIS A 372 19.37 1.72 9.90
CA HIS A 372 18.94 1.04 11.13
C HIS A 372 20.11 0.68 12.08
N GLU A 373 21.37 0.93 11.70
CA GLU A 373 22.58 0.65 12.52
C GLU A 373 23.32 1.92 13.03
N MET A 374 22.72 3.11 12.91
CA MET A 374 23.12 4.33 13.63
C MET A 374 21.95 4.85 14.46
#